data_AF-A0A962HZ57-F1
#
_entry.id   AF-A0A962HZ57-F1
#
_cell.length_a   1.000
_cell.length_b   1.000
_cell.length_c   1.000
_cell.angle_alpha   90.00
_cell.angle_beta   90.00
_cell.angle_gamma   90.00
#
_symmetry.space_group_name_H-M   'P 1'
#
loop_
_entity.id
_entity.type
_entity.pdbx_description
1 polymer ?
#
loop_
_entity_poly.entity_id
_entity_poly.type
_entity_poly.pdbx_seq_one_letter_code
_entity_poly.pdbx_strand_id
1 'polypeptide(L)' 'MPRILIQESASYRLDEIYRYTRDRWGAEQADQYINGLFRAFDDILVHQAQSRPVPSEFGVDGYY' A
#
# COMPACT_ATOMS: atom_id res chain seq x y z
N MET A 1 1.80 -2.77 20.79
CA MET A 1 1.36 -3.10 19.42
C MET A 1 2.11 -2.19 18.46
N PRO A 2 2.70 -2.72 17.39
CA PRO A 2 3.37 -1.88 16.41
C PRO A 2 2.33 -0.99 15.71
N ARG A 3 2.72 0.25 15.37
CA ARG A 3 1.83 1.24 14.76
C ARG A 3 2.26 1.42 13.30
N ILE A 4 1.33 1.18 12.38
CA ILE A 4 1.51 1.55 10.97
C ILE A 4 1.37 3.06 10.85
N LEU A 5 2.36 3.71 10.26
CA LEU A 5 2.34 5.13 9.93
C LEU A 5 2.36 5.26 8.41
N ILE A 6 1.40 6.01 7.88
CA ILE A 6 1.28 6.28 6.45
C ILE A 6 1.74 7.71 6.22
N GLN A 7 2.67 7.91 5.28
CA GLN A 7 3.08 9.24 4.84
C GLN A 7 1.88 9.96 4.19
N GLU A 8 1.82 11.28 4.33
CA GLU A 8 0.73 12.08 3.77
C GLU A 8 0.59 11.88 2.25
N SER A 9 1.71 11.89 1.51
CA SER A 9 1.75 11.60 0.07
C SER A 9 1.21 10.22 -0.29
N ALA A 10 1.47 9.22 0.55
CA ALA A 10 0.96 7.85 0.37
C ALA A 10 -0.54 7.76 0.63
N SER A 11 -1.07 8.54 1.59
CA SER A 11 -2.52 8.63 1.85
C SER A 11 -3.27 9.12 0.62
N TYR A 12 -2.79 10.18 -0.05
CA TYR A 12 -3.39 10.65 -1.29
C TYR A 12 -3.38 9.57 -2.38
N ARG A 13 -2.31 8.78 -2.46
CA ARG A 13 -2.19 7.69 -3.43
C ARG A 13 -3.18 6.55 -3.18
N LEU A 14 -3.45 6.23 -1.92
CA LEU A 14 -4.48 5.25 -1.57
C LEU A 14 -5.88 5.71 -2.01
N ASP A 15 -6.19 6.99 -1.83
CA ASP A 15 -7.45 7.58 -2.32
C ASP A 15 -7.57 7.53 -3.84
N GLU A 16 -6.48 7.87 -4.55
CA GLU A 16 -6.42 7.79 -6.03
C GLU A 16 -6.64 6.36 -6.52
N ILE A 17 -5.98 5.37 -5.90
CA ILE A 17 -6.15 3.95 -6.21
C ILE A 17 -7.60 3.52 -6.00
N TYR A 18 -8.21 3.91 -4.88
CA TYR A 18 -9.60 3.54 -4.58
C TYR A 18 -10.56 4.13 -5.61
N ARG A 19 -10.46 5.45 -5.90
CA ARG A 19 -11.32 6.13 -6.87
C ARG A 19 -11.16 5.52 -8.26
N TYR A 20 -9.93 5.34 -8.72
CA TYR A 20 -9.66 4.74 -10.02
C TYR A 20 -10.26 3.32 -10.12
N THR A 21 -10.07 2.51 -9.08
CA THR A 21 -10.56 1.12 -9.06
C THR A 21 -12.09 1.09 -9.07
N ARG A 22 -12.73 1.95 -8.27
CA ARG A 22 -14.19 2.07 -8.20
C ARG A 22 -14.77 2.51 -9.52
N ASP A 23 -14.19 3.53 -10.14
CA ASP A 23 -14.72 4.12 -11.37
C ASP A 23 -14.59 3.14 -12.55
N ARG A 24 -13.61 2.22 -12.50
CA ARG A 24 -13.35 1.26 -13.58
C ARG A 24 -14.00 -0.12 -13.38
N TRP A 25 -14.14 -0.58 -12.14
CA TRP A 25 -14.60 -1.94 -11.82
C TRP A 25 -15.71 -2.01 -10.75
N GLY A 26 -16.16 -0.88 -10.23
CA GLY A 26 -17.23 -0.82 -9.23
C GLY A 26 -16.73 -0.83 -7.79
N ALA A 27 -17.63 -0.48 -6.87
CA ALA A 27 -17.32 -0.30 -5.46
C ALA A 27 -16.85 -1.59 -4.78
N GLU A 28 -17.47 -2.73 -5.09
CA GLU A 28 -17.08 -4.01 -4.49
C GLU A 28 -15.62 -4.36 -4.78
N GLN A 29 -15.17 -4.18 -6.03
CA GLN A 29 -13.78 -4.43 -6.41
C GLN A 29 -12.83 -3.44 -5.73
N ALA A 30 -13.23 -2.17 -5.61
CA ALA A 30 -12.44 -1.15 -4.94
C ALA A 30 -12.25 -1.45 -3.44
N ASP A 31 -13.32 -1.85 -2.77
CA ASP A 31 -13.31 -2.24 -1.36
C ASP A 31 -12.44 -3.48 -1.13
N GLN A 32 -12.56 -4.50 -1.99
CA GLN A 32 -11.71 -5.68 -1.92
C GLN A 32 -10.22 -5.33 -2.10
N TYR A 33 -9.91 -4.46 -3.07
CA TYR A 33 -8.54 -4.09 -3.39
C TYR A 33 -7.88 -3.28 -2.27
N ILE A 34 -8.55 -2.24 -1.76
CA ILE A 34 -8.00 -1.38 -0.70
C ILE A 34 -7.82 -2.14 0.62
N ASN A 35 -8.77 -3.02 0.97
CA ASN A 35 -8.64 -3.86 2.16
C ASN A 35 -7.50 -4.88 2.01
N GLY A 36 -7.26 -5.39 0.79
CA GLY A 36 -6.11 -6.22 0.48
C GLY A 36 -4.77 -5.50 0.69
N LEU A 37 -4.68 -4.22 0.30
CA LEU A 37 -3.50 -3.40 0.54
C LEU A 37 -3.22 -3.21 2.04
N PHE A 38 -4.24 -2.91 2.84
CA PHE A 38 -4.07 -2.76 4.30
C PHE A 38 -3.65 -4.07 4.96
N ARG A 39 -4.20 -5.22 4.54
CA ARG A 39 -3.74 -6.53 5.01
C ARG A 39 -2.27 -6.78 4.68
N ALA A 40 -1.83 -6.39 3.48
CA ALA A 40 -0.41 -6.50 3.12
C ALA A 40 0.48 -5.62 4.02
N PHE A 41 0.01 -4.46 4.49
CA PHE A 41 0.75 -3.66 5.46
C PHE A 41 0.87 -4.36 6.81
N ASP A 42 -0.18 -5.05 7.26
CA ASP A 42 -0.13 -5.89 8.46
C ASP A 42 0.90 -7.03 8.29
N ASP A 43 0.91 -7.69 7.14
CA ASP A 43 1.87 -8.77 6.84
C ASP A 43 3.32 -8.27 6.81
N ILE A 44 3.56 -7.05 6.29
CA ILE A 44 4.87 -6.40 6.34
C ILE A 44 5.29 -6.14 7.79
N LEU A 45 4.36 -5.65 8.60
CA LEU A 45 4.60 -5.33 10.01
C LEU A 45 5.03 -6.55 10.83
N VAL A 46 4.50 -7.73 10.51
CA VAL A 46 4.85 -8.99 11.17
C VAL A 46 5.92 -9.80 10.42
N HIS A 47 6.60 -9.20 9.42
CA HIS A 47 7.61 -9.84 8.57
C HIS A 47 7.13 -11.12 7.86
N GLN A 48 5.84 -11.23 7.57
CA GLN A 48 5.26 -12.32 6.78
C GLN A 48 5.24 -12.02 5.28
N ALA A 49 5.33 -10.73 4.90
CA ALA A 49 5.51 -10.34 3.51
C ALA A 49 6.98 -10.50 3.08
N GLN A 50 7.22 -11.16 1.94
CA GLN A 50 8.54 -11.20 1.31
C GLN A 50 8.88 -9.82 0.74
N SER A 51 9.72 -9.07 1.45
CA SER A 51 10.24 -7.79 0.97
C SER A 51 11.37 -8.02 -0.02
N ARG A 52 11.43 -7.19 -1.07
CA ARG A 52 12.55 -7.14 -2.02
C ARG A 52 13.23 -5.77 -1.89
N PRO A 53 14.55 -5.69 -2.03
CA PRO A 53 15.24 -4.41 -2.04
C PRO A 53 14.72 -3.56 -3.19
N VAL A 54 14.46 -2.28 -2.93
CA VAL A 54 14.13 -1.30 -3.96
C VAL A 54 15.45 -0.85 -4.61
N PRO A 55 15.61 -1.04 -5.94
CA PRO A 55 16.82 -0.58 -6.63
C PRO A 55 17.05 0.93 -6.45
N SER A 56 18.31 1.31 -6.19
CA SER A 56 18.71 2.70 -5.94
C SER A 56 18.49 3.63 -7.15
N GLU A 57 18.44 3.07 -8.36
CA GLU A 57 18.11 3.79 -9.60
C GLU A 57 16.71 4.42 -9.59
N PHE A 58 15.80 3.92 -8.75
CA PHE A 58 14.47 4.53 -8.58
C PHE A 58 14.48 5.78 -7.70
N GLY A 59 15.64 6.16 -7.14
CA GLY A 59 15.80 7.38 -6.34
C GLY A 59 14.94 7.42 -5.07
N VAL A 60 14.56 6.25 -4.56
CA VAL A 60 13.76 6.11 -3.34
C VAL A 60 14.69 6.02 -2.14
N ASP A 61 14.59 6.99 -1.24
CA ASP A 61 15.23 6.91 0.07
C ASP A 61 14.54 5.81 0.90
N GLY A 62 15.27 4.73 1.19
CA GLY A 62 14.75 3.58 1.93
C GLY A 62 15.82 2.92 2.80
N TYR A 63 15.39 2.04 3.69
CA TYR A 63 16.30 1.13 4.41
C TYR A 63 16.61 -0.07 3.51
N TYR A 64 17.88 -0.21 3.14
CA TYR A 64 18.42 -1.35 2.40
C TYR A 64 18.85 -2.48 3.35
#